data_AF-A0A4P7Z0C8-F1
#
_entry.id   AF-A0A4P7Z0C8-F1
#
_cell.length_a   1.000
_cell.length_b   1.000
_cell.length_c   1.000
_cell.angle_alpha   90.00
_cell.angle_beta   90.00
_cell.angle_gamma   90.00
#
_symmetry.space_group_name_H-M   'P 1'
#
loop_
_entity.id
_entity.type
_entity.pdbx_description
1 polymer ?
#
loop_
_entity_poly.entity_id
_entity_poly.type
_entity_poly.pdbx_seq_one_letter_code
_entity_poly.pdbx_strand_id
1 'polypeptide(L)'
;MTPWLIIGSAACVWDDLAQWGDRPARVIAVNRMIGAYKGKLWAGATLHPELAAEFRASRPGKWPLFAPEAAPGVTRTHPKRDQWNGTSVLYAVRIALAQGAERVVVAGAPLDDGPHFYDSPSLRRYLAQYRMGWSRYADELDGRVRSLSGWTRELLGHPFEGDWLNA
;
A
#
# COMPACT_ATOMS: atom_id res chain seq x y z
N MET A 1 20.36 3.28 1.78
CA MET A 1 19.31 3.09 0.75
C MET A 1 18.07 3.89 1.14
N THR A 2 17.25 4.38 0.19
CA THR A 2 15.95 5.00 0.54
C THR A 2 14.83 3.96 0.43
N PRO A 3 14.15 3.60 1.54
CA PRO A 3 13.06 2.63 1.51
C PRO A 3 11.83 3.17 0.77
N TRP A 4 10.95 2.25 0.39
CA TRP A 4 9.62 2.59 -0.13
C TRP A 4 8.60 2.47 0.99
N LEU A 5 7.67 3.41 1.06
CA LEU A 5 6.57 3.40 2.00
C LEU A 5 5.26 3.29 1.23
N ILE A 6 4.51 2.23 1.49
CA ILE A 6 3.17 2.01 0.93
C ILE A 6 2.15 2.37 1.99
N ILE A 7 1.29 3.34 1.70
CA ILE A 7 0.31 3.86 2.65
C ILE A 7 -1.09 3.45 2.21
N GLY A 8 -1.67 2.51 2.97
CA GLY A 8 -3.04 2.03 2.84
C GLY A 8 -4.06 2.99 3.45
N SER A 9 -5.22 2.46 3.85
CA SER A 9 -6.32 3.29 4.34
C SER A 9 -7.07 2.68 5.53
N ALA A 10 -6.52 1.67 6.20
CA ALA A 10 -7.08 1.19 7.46
C ALA A 10 -7.04 2.29 8.54
N ALA A 11 -7.92 2.20 9.53
CA ALA A 11 -8.01 3.20 10.60
C ALA A 11 -6.68 3.43 11.33
N CYS A 12 -5.86 2.39 11.52
CA CYS A 12 -4.54 2.46 12.16
C CYS A 12 -3.46 3.20 11.33
N VAL A 13 -3.77 3.65 10.11
CA VAL A 13 -2.76 4.27 9.22
C VAL A 13 -2.08 5.47 9.86
N TRP A 14 -2.79 6.22 10.69
CA TRP A 14 -2.23 7.40 11.34
C TRP A 14 -1.24 7.04 12.45
N ASP A 15 -1.52 5.98 13.20
CA ASP A 15 -0.60 5.44 14.21
C ASP A 15 0.64 4.84 13.53
N ASP A 16 0.46 4.11 12.43
CA ASP A 16 1.57 3.60 11.61
C ASP A 16 2.45 4.74 11.07
N LEU A 17 1.84 5.82 10.57
CA LEU A 17 2.58 6.99 10.09
C LEU A 17 3.28 7.75 11.23
N ALA A 18 2.68 7.83 12.42
CA ALA A 18 3.32 8.39 13.60
C ALA A 18 4.55 7.55 14.01
N GLN A 19 4.43 6.22 13.93
CA GLN A 19 5.54 5.29 14.17
C GLN A 19 6.65 5.44 13.11
N TRP A 20 6.27 5.62 11.85
CA TRP A 20 7.21 5.87 10.74
C TRP A 20 7.95 7.20 10.87
N GLY A 21 7.29 8.23 11.42
CA GLY A 21 7.90 9.54 11.65
C GLY A 21 8.29 10.25 10.35
N ASP A 22 9.42 10.96 10.38
CA ASP A 22 9.94 11.80 9.28
C ASP A 22 10.96 11.08 8.38
N ARG A 23 11.11 9.76 8.54
CA ARG A 23 12.09 8.96 7.80
C ARG A 23 11.89 9.12 6.28
N PRO A 24 12.96 9.40 5.52
CA PRO A 24 12.85 9.61 4.07
C PRO A 24 12.42 8.31 3.38
N ALA A 25 11.39 8.42 2.53
CA ALA A 25 10.89 7.29 1.75
C ALA A 25 10.40 7.71 0.37
N ARG A 26 10.40 6.76 -0.58
CA ARG A 26 9.60 6.85 -1.80
C ARG A 26 8.18 6.39 -1.48
N VAL A 27 7.24 7.33 -1.45
CA VAL A 27 5.87 7.06 -0.99
C VAL A 27 4.95 6.69 -2.15
N ILE A 28 4.27 5.55 -2.03
CA ILE A 28 3.07 5.22 -2.82
C ILE A 28 1.85 5.30 -1.90
N ALA A 29 0.94 6.23 -2.18
CA ALA A 29 -0.35 6.29 -1.48
C ALA A 29 -1.42 5.50 -2.25
N VAL A 30 -2.27 4.78 -1.52
CA VAL A 30 -3.25 3.85 -2.09
C VAL A 30 -4.67 4.40 -1.96
N ASN A 31 -5.43 4.39 -3.05
CA ASN A 31 -6.84 4.83 -3.08
C ASN A 31 -7.04 6.21 -2.44
N ARG A 32 -7.98 6.35 -1.49
CA ARG A 32 -8.29 7.63 -0.82
C ARG A 32 -7.12 8.21 -0.01
N MET A 33 -6.11 7.39 0.31
CA MET A 33 -4.88 7.89 0.92
C MET A 33 -4.14 8.87 0.01
N ILE A 34 -4.36 8.82 -1.31
CA ILE A 34 -3.76 9.74 -2.28
C ILE A 34 -4.09 11.20 -1.91
N GLY A 35 -5.37 11.50 -1.64
CA GLY A 35 -5.81 12.85 -1.24
C GLY A 35 -5.59 13.16 0.24
N ALA A 36 -5.65 12.15 1.10
CA ALA A 36 -5.48 12.33 2.55
C ALA A 36 -4.03 12.61 2.95
N TYR A 37 -3.04 11.94 2.33
CA TYR A 37 -1.64 12.05 2.72
C TYR A 37 -1.08 13.41 2.29
N LYS A 38 -0.54 14.20 3.21
CA LYS A 38 -0.05 15.57 2.89
C LYS A 38 1.41 15.61 2.46
N GLY A 39 2.18 14.56 2.71
CA GLY A 39 3.57 14.46 2.30
C GLY A 39 3.78 14.28 0.80
N LYS A 40 5.03 14.30 0.35
CA LYS A 40 5.41 14.12 -1.06
C LYS A 40 5.12 12.69 -1.52
N LEU A 41 4.43 12.54 -2.64
CA LEU A 41 4.22 11.26 -3.30
C LEU A 41 5.29 11.00 -4.35
N TRP A 42 5.76 9.76 -4.42
CA TRP A 42 6.38 9.23 -5.62
C TRP A 42 5.31 8.80 -6.63
N ALA A 43 4.23 8.15 -6.16
CA ALA A 43 3.07 7.79 -6.98
C ALA A 43 1.79 7.61 -6.15
N GLY A 44 0.66 7.46 -6.84
CA GLY A 44 -0.55 6.83 -6.34
C GLY A 44 -0.77 5.47 -7.00
N ALA A 45 -1.47 4.57 -6.33
CA ALA A 45 -1.85 3.27 -6.87
C ALA A 45 -3.29 2.90 -6.50
N THR A 46 -3.99 2.23 -7.41
CA THR A 46 -5.36 1.75 -7.16
C THR A 46 -5.66 0.48 -7.96
N LEU A 47 -6.55 -0.36 -7.44
CA LEU A 47 -7.20 -1.43 -8.22
C LEU A 47 -8.51 -0.96 -8.88
N HIS A 48 -8.90 0.30 -8.65
CA HIS A 48 -10.14 0.92 -9.07
C HIS A 48 -9.86 2.00 -10.12
N PRO A 49 -9.49 1.63 -11.37
CA PRO A 49 -9.25 2.60 -12.44
C PRO A 49 -10.45 3.52 -12.70
N GLU A 50 -11.67 3.07 -12.41
CA GLU A 50 -12.91 3.84 -12.48
C GLU A 50 -12.94 5.04 -11.53
N LEU A 51 -12.18 5.01 -10.43
CA LEU A 51 -12.06 6.10 -9.46
C LEU A 51 -10.86 7.02 -9.73
N ALA A 52 -10.10 6.80 -10.80
CA ALA A 52 -8.89 7.54 -11.09
C ALA A 52 -9.13 9.06 -11.22
N ALA A 53 -10.23 9.47 -11.83
CA ALA A 53 -10.62 10.87 -11.93
C ALA A 53 -10.89 11.51 -10.55
N GLU A 54 -11.55 10.80 -9.64
CA GLU A 54 -11.78 11.24 -8.25
C GLU A 54 -10.44 11.44 -7.53
N PHE A 55 -9.52 10.49 -7.65
CA PHE A 55 -8.20 10.61 -7.01
C PHE A 55 -7.42 11.82 -7.55
N ARG A 56 -7.49 12.10 -8.85
CA ARG A 56 -6.90 13.30 -9.46
C ARG A 56 -7.52 14.59 -8.93
N ALA A 57 -8.83 14.62 -8.74
CA ALA A 57 -9.51 15.78 -8.17
C ALA A 57 -9.12 15.99 -6.69
N SER A 58 -9.00 14.91 -5.90
CA SER A 58 -8.61 14.98 -4.49
C SER A 58 -7.16 15.44 -4.27
N ARG A 59 -6.30 15.27 -5.29
CA ARG A 59 -4.91 15.70 -5.27
C ARG A 59 -4.46 16.21 -6.64
N PRO A 60 -4.69 17.51 -6.92
CA PRO A 60 -4.20 18.13 -8.15
C PRO A 60 -2.68 18.06 -8.26
N GLY A 61 -2.17 17.98 -9.49
CA GLY A 61 -0.74 17.99 -9.79
C GLY A 61 -0.28 16.87 -10.70
N LYS A 62 1.00 16.92 -11.09
CA LYS A 62 1.64 15.92 -11.95
C LYS A 62 2.35 14.86 -11.10
N TRP A 63 1.73 13.68 -10.99
CA TRP A 63 2.28 12.52 -10.29
C TRP A 63 1.79 11.23 -10.98
N PRO A 64 2.56 10.13 -11.00
CA PRO A 64 2.11 8.87 -11.58
C PRO A 64 0.95 8.26 -10.77
N LEU A 65 -0.16 7.95 -11.44
CA LEU A 65 -1.21 7.06 -10.94
C LEU A 65 -1.12 5.73 -11.67
N PHE A 66 -0.89 4.66 -10.91
CA PHE A 66 -0.87 3.28 -11.38
C PHE A 66 -2.23 2.60 -11.19
N ALA A 67 -2.69 1.88 -12.22
CA ALA A 67 -3.86 1.01 -12.16
C ALA A 67 -3.67 -0.23 -13.08
N PRO A 68 -4.46 -1.31 -12.89
CA PRO A 68 -4.36 -2.50 -13.75
C PRO A 68 -4.62 -2.22 -15.23
N GLU A 69 -5.50 -1.26 -15.51
CA GLU A 69 -6.05 -0.98 -16.83
C GLU A 69 -6.08 0.53 -17.07
N ALA A 70 -6.16 0.93 -18.35
CA ALA A 70 -6.26 2.32 -18.73
C ALA A 70 -7.66 2.88 -18.41
N ALA A 71 -7.71 4.09 -17.85
CA ALA A 71 -8.93 4.84 -17.61
C ALA A 71 -8.62 6.35 -17.51
N PRO A 72 -9.61 7.24 -17.64
CA PRO A 72 -9.40 8.67 -17.45
C PRO A 72 -8.73 8.99 -16.11
N GLY A 73 -7.56 9.62 -16.15
CA GLY A 73 -6.76 9.98 -14.97
C GLY A 73 -5.63 8.99 -14.62
N VAL A 74 -5.67 7.76 -15.15
CA VAL A 74 -4.56 6.80 -15.05
C VAL A 74 -3.42 7.22 -15.96
N THR A 75 -2.19 7.20 -15.46
CA THR A 75 -0.99 7.60 -16.23
C THR A 75 0.00 6.48 -16.47
N ARG A 76 -0.15 5.36 -15.74
CA ARG A 76 0.69 4.18 -15.85
C ARG A 76 -0.19 2.95 -15.64
N THR A 77 -0.09 1.97 -16.52
CA THR A 77 -0.75 0.67 -16.35
C THR A 77 0.24 -0.33 -15.78
N HIS A 78 -0.19 -1.11 -14.79
CA HIS A 78 0.56 -2.26 -14.29
C HIS A 78 -0.42 -3.40 -14.02
N PRO A 79 -0.47 -4.44 -14.87
CA PRO A 79 -1.49 -5.49 -14.74
C PRO A 79 -1.45 -6.19 -13.38
N LYS A 80 -2.63 -6.47 -12.80
CA LYS A 80 -2.75 -7.43 -11.71
C LYS A 80 -2.56 -8.84 -12.27
N ARG A 81 -2.00 -9.76 -11.48
CA ARG A 81 -1.94 -11.17 -11.88
C ARG A 81 -3.32 -11.81 -11.80
N ASP A 82 -3.50 -12.92 -12.53
CA ASP A 82 -4.72 -13.72 -12.46
C ASP A 82 -5.01 -14.19 -11.05
N GLN A 83 -6.30 -14.36 -10.75
CA GLN A 83 -6.78 -14.78 -9.42
C GLN A 83 -6.27 -13.89 -8.27
N TRP A 84 -6.16 -12.58 -8.53
CA TRP A 84 -5.48 -11.60 -7.67
C TRP A 84 -5.74 -11.78 -6.16
N ASN A 85 -7.01 -11.80 -5.73
CA ASN A 85 -7.47 -11.94 -4.33
C ASN A 85 -6.80 -11.03 -3.27
N GLY A 86 -5.85 -10.17 -3.65
CA GLY A 86 -5.14 -9.26 -2.78
C GLY A 86 -5.81 -7.90 -2.65
N THR A 87 -5.24 -7.08 -1.78
CA THR A 87 -5.67 -5.69 -1.58
C THR A 87 -5.02 -4.74 -2.59
N SER A 88 -5.53 -3.51 -2.70
CA SER A 88 -4.82 -2.44 -3.44
C SER A 88 -3.44 -2.11 -2.84
N VAL A 89 -3.23 -2.39 -1.55
CA VAL A 89 -1.92 -2.23 -0.90
C VAL A 89 -0.93 -3.28 -1.40
N LEU A 90 -1.33 -4.55 -1.47
CA LEU A 90 -0.48 -5.60 -2.06
C LEU A 90 -0.15 -5.30 -3.54
N TYR A 91 -1.09 -4.69 -4.26
CA TYR A 91 -0.88 -4.24 -5.63
C TYR A 91 0.20 -3.16 -5.70
N ALA A 92 0.12 -2.16 -4.82
CA ALA A 92 1.12 -1.11 -4.70
C ALA A 92 2.51 -1.64 -4.28
N VAL A 93 2.55 -2.63 -3.38
CA VAL A 93 3.79 -3.34 -3.02
C VAL A 93 4.43 -3.96 -4.27
N ARG A 94 3.66 -4.67 -5.08
CA ARG A 94 4.17 -5.28 -6.33
C ARG A 94 4.66 -4.24 -7.34
N ILE A 95 4.00 -3.08 -7.43
CA ILE A 95 4.51 -1.95 -8.22
C ILE A 95 5.88 -1.51 -7.70
N ALA A 96 6.04 -1.30 -6.38
CA ALA A 96 7.32 -0.91 -5.80
C ALA A 96 8.42 -1.94 -6.10
N LEU A 97 8.13 -3.24 -5.93
CA LEU A 97 9.08 -4.32 -6.23
C LEU A 97 9.48 -4.34 -7.72
N ALA A 98 8.52 -4.13 -8.63
CA ALA A 98 8.78 -4.03 -10.07
C ALA A 98 9.58 -2.76 -10.45
N GLN A 99 9.57 -1.74 -9.60
CA GLN A 99 10.42 -0.54 -9.74
C GLN A 99 11.79 -0.69 -9.07
N GLY A 100 12.15 -1.90 -8.62
CA GLY A 100 13.44 -2.19 -8.00
C GLY A 100 13.52 -1.84 -6.52
N ALA A 101 12.40 -1.74 -5.80
CA ALA A 101 12.43 -1.52 -4.35
C ALA A 101 13.07 -2.70 -3.63
N GLU A 102 14.19 -2.47 -2.93
CA GLU A 102 14.85 -3.49 -2.11
C GLU A 102 14.24 -3.61 -0.71
N ARG A 103 13.72 -2.48 -0.18
CA ARG A 103 13.04 -2.39 1.12
C ARG A 103 11.70 -1.68 0.95
N VAL A 104 10.62 -2.37 1.30
CA VAL A 104 9.24 -1.86 1.27
C VAL A 104 8.62 -1.96 2.65
N VAL A 105 8.09 -0.85 3.15
CA VAL A 105 7.35 -0.78 4.40
C VAL A 105 5.88 -0.54 4.12
N VAL A 106 5.01 -1.31 4.77
CA VAL A 106 3.56 -1.21 4.65
C VAL A 106 2.96 -0.57 5.90
N ALA A 107 2.24 0.53 5.69
CA ALA A 107 1.45 1.26 6.68
C ALA A 107 -0.04 1.23 6.31
N GLY A 108 -0.94 1.16 7.29
CA GLY A 108 -2.38 1.26 7.09
C GLY A 108 -3.00 0.08 6.35
N ALA A 109 -2.44 -1.12 6.52
CA ALA A 109 -2.95 -2.35 5.92
C ALA A 109 -2.82 -3.57 6.87
N PRO A 110 -3.37 -3.50 8.09
CA PRO A 110 -3.20 -4.52 9.12
C PRO A 110 -3.90 -5.85 8.75
N LEU A 111 -4.90 -5.81 7.85
CA LEU A 111 -5.77 -6.95 7.55
C LEU A 111 -6.41 -7.58 8.79
N ASP A 112 -6.88 -6.72 9.69
CA ASP A 112 -7.78 -7.03 10.80
C ASP A 112 -9.22 -6.63 10.46
N ASP A 113 -10.16 -6.86 11.37
CA ASP A 113 -11.58 -6.52 11.16
C ASP A 113 -11.89 -5.03 11.35
N GLY A 114 -10.86 -4.19 11.51
CA GLY A 114 -10.97 -2.75 11.59
C GLY A 114 -11.49 -2.11 10.29
N PRO A 115 -12.05 -0.89 10.40
CA PRO A 115 -12.56 -0.18 9.24
C PRO A 115 -11.46 0.59 8.51
N HIS A 116 -11.85 1.28 7.43
CA HIS A 116 -11.02 2.33 6.84
C HIS A 116 -11.02 3.60 7.71
N PHE A 117 -10.05 4.50 7.54
CA PHE A 117 -10.04 5.77 8.31
C PHE A 117 -11.19 6.73 7.93
N TYR A 118 -11.83 6.51 6.78
CA TYR A 118 -12.84 7.40 6.19
C TYR A 118 -14.25 6.81 6.17
N ASP A 119 -14.43 5.59 6.68
CA ASP A 119 -15.73 4.93 6.72
C ASP A 119 -15.79 3.97 7.93
N SER A 120 -16.97 3.54 8.32
CA SER A 120 -17.20 2.68 9.50
C SER A 120 -17.43 1.17 9.25
N PRO A 121 -17.69 0.65 8.03
CA PRO A 121 -17.87 -0.78 7.81
C PRO A 121 -16.62 -1.60 8.13
N SER A 122 -16.82 -2.70 8.86
CA SER A 122 -15.78 -3.70 9.10
C SER A 122 -15.39 -4.43 7.81
N LEU A 123 -14.08 -4.72 7.69
CA LEU A 123 -13.53 -5.54 6.61
C LEU A 123 -13.71 -7.05 6.80
N ARG A 124 -14.33 -7.49 7.91
CA ARG A 124 -14.41 -8.91 8.33
C ARG A 124 -14.79 -9.88 7.22
N ARG A 125 -15.78 -9.52 6.39
CA ARG A 125 -16.29 -10.39 5.30
C ARG A 125 -15.27 -10.65 4.17
N TYR A 126 -14.25 -9.82 4.04
CA TYR A 126 -13.23 -9.91 2.99
C TYR A 126 -11.88 -10.43 3.49
N LEU A 127 -11.70 -10.55 4.82
CA LEU A 127 -10.40 -10.87 5.41
C LEU A 127 -9.82 -12.19 4.96
N ALA A 128 -10.63 -13.25 4.90
CA ALA A 128 -10.16 -14.56 4.47
C ALA A 128 -9.59 -14.51 3.04
N GLN A 129 -10.30 -13.83 2.13
CA GLN A 129 -9.87 -13.65 0.75
C GLN A 129 -8.59 -12.82 0.67
N TYR A 130 -8.53 -11.68 1.37
CA TYR A 130 -7.35 -10.82 1.34
C TYR A 130 -6.13 -11.50 1.93
N ARG A 131 -6.25 -12.15 3.09
CA ARG A 131 -5.15 -12.89 3.72
C ARG A 131 -4.65 -14.01 2.81
N MET A 132 -5.55 -14.76 2.16
CA MET A 132 -5.18 -15.75 1.14
C MET A 132 -4.40 -15.12 -0.01
N GLY A 133 -4.82 -13.94 -0.49
CA GLY A 133 -4.07 -13.15 -1.47
C GLY A 133 -2.65 -12.86 -1.01
N TRP A 134 -2.46 -12.30 0.19
CA TRP A 134 -1.12 -12.00 0.72
C TRP A 134 -0.26 -13.24 0.95
N SER A 135 -0.82 -14.31 1.53
CA SER A 135 -0.11 -15.57 1.75
C SER A 135 0.40 -16.18 0.45
N ARG A 136 -0.36 -16.07 -0.65
CA ARG A 136 0.08 -16.56 -1.97
C ARG A 136 1.36 -15.88 -2.47
N TYR A 137 1.61 -14.63 -2.08
CA TYR A 137 2.80 -13.90 -2.49
C TYR A 137 3.89 -13.90 -1.42
N ALA A 138 3.71 -14.56 -0.26
CA ALA A 138 4.63 -14.46 0.87
C ALA A 138 6.10 -14.70 0.47
N ASP A 139 6.37 -15.72 -0.35
CA ASP A 139 7.71 -16.03 -0.85
C ASP A 139 8.32 -14.92 -1.73
N GLU A 140 7.50 -14.20 -2.51
CA GLU A 140 7.95 -13.04 -3.32
C GLU A 140 8.22 -11.81 -2.45
N LEU A 141 7.55 -11.71 -1.30
CA LEU A 141 7.65 -10.59 -0.36
C LEU A 141 8.77 -10.77 0.67
N ASP A 142 9.18 -12.00 0.94
CA ASP A 142 10.10 -12.34 2.02
C ASP A 142 11.44 -11.60 1.88
N GLY A 143 11.96 -11.15 3.02
CA GLY A 143 13.19 -10.35 3.13
C GLY A 143 13.13 -8.92 2.56
N ARG A 144 12.11 -8.58 1.76
CA ARG A 144 12.00 -7.30 1.05
C ARG A 144 10.86 -6.42 1.53
N VAL A 145 9.83 -7.01 2.13
CA VAL A 145 8.63 -6.29 2.58
C VAL A 145 8.42 -6.55 4.07
N ARG A 146 8.20 -5.49 4.83
CA ARG A 146 7.81 -5.53 6.26
C ARG A 146 6.57 -4.66 6.48
N SER A 147 5.85 -4.89 7.57
CA SER A 147 4.65 -4.10 7.90
C SER A 147 4.69 -3.57 9.34
N LEU A 148 4.11 -2.40 9.55
CA LEU A 148 4.08 -1.73 10.85
C LEU A 148 3.05 -2.35 11.81
N SER A 149 1.93 -2.89 11.29
CA SER A 149 0.80 -3.31 12.13
C SER A 149 0.06 -4.55 11.64
N GLY A 150 -0.75 -5.11 12.55
CA GLY A 150 -1.74 -6.16 12.27
C GLY A 150 -1.18 -7.51 11.83
N TRP A 151 -2.04 -8.25 11.14
CA TRP A 151 -1.75 -9.57 10.59
C TRP A 151 -0.70 -9.51 9.48
N THR A 152 -0.64 -8.43 8.70
CA THR A 152 0.43 -8.27 7.70
C THR A 152 1.81 -8.14 8.35
N ARG A 153 1.92 -7.54 9.55
CA ARG A 153 3.15 -7.59 10.35
C ARG A 153 3.45 -9.01 10.85
N GLU A 154 2.47 -9.80 11.25
CA GLU A 154 2.71 -11.19 11.65
C GLU A 154 3.24 -12.03 10.49
N LEU A 155 2.70 -11.82 9.29
CA LEU A 155 3.17 -12.50 8.08
C LEU A 155 4.57 -12.05 7.65
N LEU A 156 4.83 -10.75 7.71
CA LEU A 156 5.99 -10.14 7.05
C LEU A 156 7.08 -9.71 8.03
N GLY A 157 6.87 -9.69 9.34
CA GLY A 157 7.78 -9.07 10.32
C GLY A 157 7.69 -7.54 10.36
N HIS A 158 8.29 -6.96 11.40
CA HIS A 158 8.24 -5.51 11.65
C HIS A 158 9.49 -4.80 11.11
N PRO A 159 9.38 -3.61 10.47
CA PRO A 159 10.52 -2.96 9.81
C PRO A 159 11.61 -2.45 10.75
N PHE A 160 11.31 -2.28 12.04
CA PHE A 160 12.27 -1.82 13.05
C PHE A 160 12.88 -2.95 13.89
N GLU A 161 12.64 -4.21 13.50
CA GLU A 161 13.32 -5.36 14.12
C GLU A 161 14.73 -5.50 13.52
N GLY A 162 15.74 -5.47 14.40
CA GLY A 162 17.14 -5.54 14.00
C GLY A 162 17.56 -4.35 13.14
N ASP A 163 18.47 -4.58 12.20
CA ASP A 163 19.03 -3.53 11.33
C ASP A 163 18.44 -3.55 9.91
N TRP A 164 17.32 -4.23 9.69
CA TRP A 164 16.76 -4.48 8.34
C TRP A 164 16.57 -3.21 7.50
N LEU A 165 16.17 -2.11 8.14
CA LEU A 165 15.90 -0.85 7.45
C LEU A 165 17.18 -0.08 7.07
N ASN A 166 18.29 -0.30 7.77
CA ASN A 166 19.57 0.38 7.52
C ASN A 166 20.60 -0.50 6.79
N ALA A 167 20.39 -1.82 6.77
CA ALA A 167 21.22 -2.81 6.08
C ALA A 167 21.06 -2.82 4.56
#